data_AF-A0A1A8F7W4-F1
#
_entry.id   AF-A0A1A8F7W4-F1
#
_cell.length_a   1.000
_cell.length_b   1.000
_cell.length_c   1.000
_cell.angle_alpha   90.00
_cell.angle_beta   90.00
_cell.angle_gamma   90.00
#
_symmetry.space_group_name_H-M   'P 1'
#
loop_
_entity.id
_entity.type
_entity.pdbx_description
1 polymer ?
#
loop_
_entity_poly.entity_id
_entity_poly.type
_entity_poly.pdbx_seq_one_letter_code
_entity_poly.pdbx_strand_id
1 'polypeptide(L)'
;MLKLDEYTPGLLQLMRAKGGAAGSKMRPLLDTLNDTQSIEKKRDAAICCLISYLGERQEDLFHDCQECEDYTDSMMKVIVIHNIMAEEDPSDVFIVIEGNQVMEGCGSRTKACVLLMGLIYALNLEYPKELKNTFDTFQKLFLELDGTKLLNKVHGLKNKLMQCTHISPLVPRGSFVQTA
;
A
#
# COMPACT_ATOMS: atom_id res chain seq x y z
N MET A 1 -5.85 8.14 7.21
CA MET A 1 -5.07 6.95 7.64
C MET A 1 -3.75 7.43 8.27
N LEU A 2 -3.79 8.03 9.47
CA LEU A 2 -2.64 8.76 10.05
C LEU A 2 -1.42 7.85 10.34
N LYS A 3 -1.67 6.61 10.77
CA LYS A 3 -0.62 5.62 11.03
C LYS A 3 0.14 5.19 9.78
N LEU A 4 -0.51 5.24 8.60
CA LEU A 4 0.18 4.99 7.35
C LEU A 4 1.30 6.00 7.12
N ASP A 5 1.07 7.29 7.42
CA ASP A 5 2.08 8.33 7.27
C ASP A 5 3.26 8.11 8.22
N GLU A 6 2.98 7.73 9.46
CA GLU A 6 4.00 7.41 10.46
C GLU A 6 4.90 6.26 10.00
N TYR A 7 4.31 5.21 9.43
CA TYR A 7 5.06 4.05 8.95
C TYR A 7 5.65 4.22 7.54
N THR A 8 5.19 5.20 6.75
CA THR A 8 5.62 5.37 5.35
C THR A 8 7.14 5.45 5.19
N PRO A 9 7.89 6.25 5.96
CA PRO A 9 9.35 6.29 5.84
C PRO A 9 10.03 4.94 6.12
N GLY A 10 9.59 4.23 7.16
CA GLY A 10 10.11 2.91 7.52
C GLY A 10 9.75 1.84 6.48
N LEU A 11 8.52 1.88 5.96
CA LEU A 11 8.07 1.02 4.88
C LEU A 11 8.96 1.22 3.65
N LEU A 12 9.12 2.46 3.19
CA LEU A 12 9.96 2.77 2.02
C LEU A 12 11.42 2.31 2.22
N GLN A 13 11.98 2.47 3.42
CA GLN A 13 13.32 1.98 3.73
C GLN A 13 13.42 0.45 3.62
N LEU A 14 12.48 -0.28 4.23
CA LEU A 14 12.43 -1.75 4.17
C LEU A 14 12.22 -2.26 2.75
N MET A 15 11.43 -1.53 1.96
CA MET A 15 11.14 -1.84 0.58
C MET A 15 12.36 -1.63 -0.31
N ARG A 16 13.11 -0.54 -0.13
CA ARG A 16 14.40 -0.29 -0.81
C ARG A 16 15.47 -1.30 -0.44
N ALA A 17 15.51 -1.73 0.83
CA ALA A 17 16.45 -2.74 1.31
C ALA A 17 16.10 -4.16 0.82
N LYS A 18 14.90 -4.37 0.27
CA LYS A 18 14.46 -5.69 -0.21
C LYS A 18 15.11 -5.99 -1.56
N GLY A 19 15.94 -7.02 -1.60
CA GLY A 19 16.51 -7.57 -2.82
C GLY A 19 15.61 -8.60 -3.52
N GLY A 20 16.14 -9.21 -4.59
CA GLY A 20 15.47 -10.28 -5.34
C GLY A 20 14.28 -9.81 -6.18
N ALA A 21 13.46 -10.77 -6.64
CA ALA A 21 12.34 -10.50 -7.56
C ALA A 21 11.32 -9.49 -7.01
N ALA A 22 10.99 -9.57 -5.71
CA ALA A 22 10.09 -8.63 -5.07
C ALA A 22 10.66 -7.20 -5.02
N GLY A 23 11.97 -7.06 -4.74
CA GLY A 23 12.66 -5.77 -4.80
C GLY A 23 12.64 -5.17 -6.21
N SER A 24 12.91 -5.98 -7.23
CA SER A 24 12.87 -5.54 -8.63
C SER A 24 11.48 -5.07 -9.07
N LYS A 25 10.39 -5.74 -8.63
CA LYS A 25 9.00 -5.30 -8.93
C LYS A 25 8.68 -3.94 -8.29
N MET A 26 9.29 -3.62 -7.16
CA MET A 26 9.00 -2.41 -6.39
C MET A 26 9.89 -1.21 -6.73
N ARG A 27 11.12 -1.42 -7.23
CA ARG A 27 12.06 -0.35 -7.63
C ARG A 27 11.45 0.76 -8.50
N PRO A 28 10.75 0.47 -9.62
CA PRO A 28 10.20 1.53 -10.46
C PRO A 28 9.21 2.42 -9.68
N LEU A 29 8.36 1.84 -8.84
CA LEU A 29 7.46 2.59 -7.97
C LEU A 29 8.22 3.46 -6.96
N LEU A 30 9.29 2.93 -6.36
CA LEU A 30 10.11 3.63 -5.37
C LEU A 30 10.95 4.75 -5.98
N ASP A 31 11.35 4.64 -7.24
CA ASP A 31 12.12 5.65 -7.95
C ASP A 31 11.23 6.85 -8.30
N THR A 32 10.00 6.61 -8.79
CA THR A 32 8.99 7.66 -9.03
C THR A 32 8.63 8.45 -7.77
N LEU A 33 8.77 7.84 -6.59
CA LEU A 33 8.51 8.50 -5.31
C LEU A 33 9.57 9.52 -4.89
N ASN A 34 10.81 9.41 -5.38
CA ASN A 34 11.87 10.36 -5.01
C ASN A 34 11.60 11.75 -5.60
N ASP A 35 10.96 11.81 -6.76
CA ASP A 35 10.67 13.05 -7.48
C ASP A 35 9.32 13.67 -7.09
N THR A 36 8.51 12.94 -6.33
CA THR A 36 7.14 13.34 -6.01
C THR A 36 7.06 14.08 -4.67
N GLN A 37 6.54 15.32 -4.68
CA GLN A 37 6.26 16.07 -3.45
C GLN A 37 4.88 15.76 -2.84
N SER A 38 3.96 15.19 -3.62
CA SER A 38 2.59 14.87 -3.16
C SER A 38 2.58 13.75 -2.11
N ILE A 39 1.98 14.05 -0.96
CA ILE A 39 1.76 13.09 0.13
C ILE A 39 0.84 11.96 -0.34
N GLU A 40 -0.17 12.27 -1.16
CA GLU A 40 -1.14 11.26 -1.62
C GLU A 40 -0.49 10.22 -2.53
N LYS A 41 0.35 10.66 -3.48
CA LYS A 41 1.12 9.75 -4.34
C LYS A 41 2.11 8.89 -3.53
N LYS A 42 2.69 9.44 -2.46
CA LYS A 42 3.53 8.68 -1.52
C LYS A 42 2.76 7.58 -0.79
N ARG A 43 1.56 7.89 -0.29
CA ARG A 43 0.70 6.91 0.38
C ARG A 43 0.26 5.80 -0.57
N ASP A 44 -0.19 6.17 -1.78
CA ASP A 44 -0.66 5.22 -2.78
C ASP A 44 0.45 4.23 -3.17
N ALA A 45 1.65 4.73 -3.46
CA ALA A 45 2.78 3.85 -3.77
C ALA A 45 3.23 3.02 -2.55
N ALA A 46 3.18 3.56 -1.33
CA ALA A 46 3.48 2.80 -0.12
C ALA A 46 2.53 1.60 0.04
N ILE A 47 1.24 1.78 -0.26
CA ILE A 47 0.25 0.68 -0.25
C ILE A 47 0.56 -0.34 -1.35
N CYS A 48 0.79 0.10 -2.59
CA CYS A 48 1.15 -0.79 -3.70
C CYS A 48 2.40 -1.63 -3.40
N CYS A 49 3.44 -0.97 -2.87
CA CYS A 49 4.66 -1.65 -2.45
C CYS A 49 4.44 -2.56 -1.24
N LEU A 50 3.55 -2.23 -0.29
CA LEU A 50 3.23 -3.08 0.85
C LEU A 50 2.63 -4.41 0.40
N ILE A 51 1.67 -4.39 -0.51
CA ILE A 51 1.02 -5.60 -1.06
C ILE A 51 2.09 -6.52 -1.68
N SER A 52 2.96 -5.92 -2.51
CA SER A 52 4.08 -6.64 -3.14
C SER A 52 5.09 -7.16 -2.11
N TYR A 53 5.36 -6.39 -1.05
CA TYR A 53 6.25 -6.79 0.03
C TYR A 53 5.72 -8.00 0.81
N LEU A 54 4.41 -8.07 1.03
CA LEU A 54 3.74 -9.19 1.71
C LEU A 54 3.67 -10.46 0.85
N GLY A 55 4.02 -10.34 -0.44
CA GLY A 55 3.99 -11.43 -1.42
C GLY A 55 2.59 -11.65 -1.99
N GLU A 56 1.75 -10.63 -1.95
CA GLU A 56 0.40 -10.61 -2.53
C GLU A 56 0.43 -9.82 -3.85
N ARG A 57 -0.59 -10.00 -4.68
CA ARG A 57 -0.65 -9.37 -6.01
C ARG A 57 -1.42 -8.05 -5.89
N GLN A 58 -0.90 -7.00 -6.52
CA GLN A 58 -1.59 -5.70 -6.52
C GLN A 58 -2.89 -5.79 -7.33
N GLU A 59 -2.86 -6.64 -8.35
CA GLU A 59 -3.92 -6.89 -9.33
C GLU A 59 -5.16 -7.57 -8.69
N ASP A 60 -4.99 -8.16 -7.49
CA ASP A 60 -6.09 -8.72 -6.70
C ASP A 60 -6.89 -7.63 -5.96
N LEU A 61 -6.31 -6.44 -5.75
CA LEU A 61 -6.98 -5.30 -5.11
C LEU A 61 -7.27 -4.17 -6.09
N PHE A 62 -6.26 -3.77 -6.86
CA PHE A 62 -6.30 -2.65 -7.78
C PHE A 62 -6.48 -3.15 -9.21
N HIS A 63 -7.35 -2.48 -9.95
CA HIS A 63 -7.52 -2.67 -11.38
C HIS A 63 -7.37 -1.33 -12.07
N ASP A 64 -6.24 -1.15 -12.74
CA ASP A 64 -5.94 0.06 -13.50
C ASP A 64 -6.48 -0.11 -14.93
N CYS A 65 -7.40 0.77 -15.35
CA CYS A 65 -8.00 0.72 -16.67
C CYS A 65 -8.15 2.12 -17.27
N GLN A 66 -8.28 2.19 -18.60
CA GLN A 66 -8.43 3.46 -19.31
C GLN A 66 -9.90 3.83 -19.55
N GLU A 67 -10.79 2.85 -19.50
CA GLU A 67 -12.23 2.98 -19.71
C GLU A 67 -12.99 2.08 -18.70
N CYS A 68 -14.30 2.31 -18.55
CA CYS A 68 -15.16 1.49 -17.70
C CYS A 68 -15.32 0.10 -18.33
N GLU A 69 -14.69 -0.91 -17.72
CA GLU A 69 -14.73 -2.31 -18.12
C GLU A 69 -15.85 -3.05 -17.38
N ASP A 70 -16.16 -4.29 -17.81
CA ASP A 70 -17.11 -5.12 -17.10
C ASP A 70 -16.44 -5.74 -15.85
N TYR A 71 -16.94 -5.40 -14.66
CA TYR A 71 -16.37 -5.85 -13.39
C TYR A 71 -17.22 -6.94 -12.73
N THR A 72 -18.18 -7.56 -13.43
CA THR A 72 -19.14 -8.53 -12.88
C THR A 72 -18.51 -9.67 -12.08
N ASP A 73 -17.30 -10.10 -12.45
CA ASP A 73 -16.59 -11.21 -11.80
C ASP A 73 -15.75 -10.77 -10.58
N SER A 74 -15.74 -9.48 -10.25
CA SER A 74 -14.93 -8.92 -9.17
C SER A 74 -15.64 -9.00 -7.82
N MET A 75 -15.12 -9.83 -6.91
CA MET A 75 -15.64 -9.91 -5.55
C MET A 75 -15.40 -8.61 -4.75
N MET A 76 -14.18 -8.07 -4.80
CA MET A 76 -13.83 -6.82 -4.13
C MET A 76 -12.62 -6.17 -4.80
N LYS A 77 -12.81 -5.02 -5.45
CA LYS A 77 -11.74 -4.30 -6.14
C LYS A 77 -11.86 -2.80 -5.99
N VAL A 78 -10.71 -2.14 -6.09
CA VAL A 78 -10.57 -0.70 -6.29
C VAL A 78 -10.19 -0.48 -7.74
N ILE A 79 -11.07 0.15 -8.50
CA ILE A 79 -10.83 0.49 -9.91
C ILE A 79 -10.20 1.87 -9.98
N VAL A 80 -9.17 2.01 -10.80
CA VAL A 80 -8.43 3.25 -11.00
C VAL A 80 -8.49 3.59 -12.49
N ILE A 81 -9.23 4.65 -12.83
CA ILE A 81 -9.36 5.10 -14.21
C ILE A 81 -8.23 6.08 -14.52
N HIS A 82 -7.44 5.75 -15.54
CA HIS A 82 -6.41 6.61 -16.10
C HIS A 82 -6.92 7.24 -17.40
N ASN A 83 -7.22 8.55 -17.42
CA ASN A 83 -7.55 9.25 -18.65
C ASN A 83 -6.39 10.15 -19.08
N ILE A 84 -5.75 9.80 -20.20
CA ILE A 84 -4.60 10.53 -20.77
C ILE A 84 -4.97 11.97 -21.16
N MET A 85 -6.26 12.25 -21.36
CA MET A 85 -6.79 13.57 -21.73
C MET A 85 -7.29 14.37 -20.51
N ALA A 86 -7.25 13.80 -19.30
CA ALA A 86 -7.64 14.51 -18.10
C ALA A 86 -6.46 15.29 -17.51
N GLU A 87 -6.78 16.43 -16.89
CA GLU A 87 -5.82 17.27 -16.18
C GLU A 87 -5.27 16.60 -14.91
N GLU A 88 -6.03 15.64 -14.35
CA GLU A 88 -5.68 14.88 -13.15
C GLU A 88 -5.63 13.37 -13.44
N ASP A 89 -4.58 12.73 -12.92
CA ASP A 89 -4.34 11.29 -13.02
C ASP A 89 -4.04 10.70 -11.62
N PRO A 90 -4.78 9.66 -11.17
CA PRO A 90 -5.92 9.04 -11.86
C PRO A 90 -7.15 9.96 -11.93
N SER A 91 -7.96 9.78 -12.97
CA SER A 91 -9.10 10.66 -13.27
C SER A 91 -10.34 10.30 -12.47
N ASP A 92 -10.49 9.02 -12.10
CA ASP A 92 -11.42 8.60 -11.07
C ASP A 92 -10.92 7.32 -10.37
N VAL A 93 -11.38 7.13 -9.14
CA VAL A 93 -11.13 5.92 -8.35
C VAL A 93 -12.45 5.51 -7.69
N PHE A 94 -12.87 4.27 -7.90
CA PHE A 94 -14.12 3.76 -7.34
C PHE A 94 -13.97 2.33 -6.82
N ILE A 95 -14.95 1.90 -6.03
CA ILE A 95 -14.96 0.60 -5.37
C ILE A 95 -16.05 -0.26 -5.97
N VAL A 96 -15.67 -1.50 -6.29
CA VAL A 96 -16.56 -2.55 -6.74
C VAL A 96 -16.61 -3.67 -5.70
N ILE A 97 -17.81 -4.08 -5.33
CA ILE A 97 -18.07 -5.24 -4.47
C ILE A 97 -19.10 -6.13 -5.17
N GLU A 98 -18.78 -7.41 -5.32
CA GLU A 98 -19.62 -8.42 -5.98
C GLU A 98 -20.14 -7.95 -7.36
N GLY A 99 -19.25 -7.36 -8.15
CA GLY A 99 -19.55 -6.84 -9.49
C GLY A 99 -20.32 -5.52 -9.53
N ASN A 100 -20.69 -4.95 -8.38
CA ASN A 100 -21.42 -3.69 -8.31
C ASN A 100 -20.50 -2.54 -7.90
N GLN A 101 -20.55 -1.44 -8.64
CA GLN A 101 -19.94 -0.18 -8.21
C GLN A 101 -20.72 0.35 -6.99
N VAL A 102 -20.07 0.33 -5.82
CA VAL A 102 -20.69 0.72 -4.55
C VAL A 102 -20.36 2.15 -4.13
N MET A 103 -19.25 2.70 -4.64
CA MET A 103 -18.83 4.07 -4.32
C MET A 103 -17.84 4.60 -5.36
N GLU A 104 -18.02 5.84 -5.78
CA GLU A 104 -17.21 6.55 -6.78
C GLU A 104 -16.50 7.78 -6.19
N GLY A 105 -15.60 8.41 -6.96
CA GLY A 105 -14.98 9.67 -6.55
C GLY A 105 -14.08 9.54 -5.31
N CYS A 106 -13.46 8.37 -5.11
CA CYS A 106 -12.59 8.13 -3.96
C CYS A 106 -11.30 8.99 -4.02
N GLY A 107 -10.94 9.46 -5.21
CA GLY A 107 -9.82 10.36 -5.47
C GLY A 107 -8.43 9.72 -5.45
N SER A 108 -8.15 8.75 -4.57
CA SER A 108 -6.86 8.04 -4.55
C SER A 108 -7.00 6.59 -4.11
N ARG A 109 -6.00 5.75 -4.43
CA ARG A 109 -5.99 4.33 -4.01
C ARG A 109 -6.05 4.22 -2.49
N THR A 110 -5.31 5.06 -1.78
CA THR A 110 -5.30 5.09 -0.31
C THR A 110 -6.68 5.43 0.26
N LYS A 111 -7.33 6.47 -0.26
CA LYS A 111 -8.67 6.87 0.20
C LYS A 111 -9.68 5.75 -0.07
N ALA A 112 -9.64 5.16 -1.26
CA ALA A 112 -10.46 4.00 -1.60
C ALA A 112 -10.23 2.82 -0.65
N CYS A 113 -8.97 2.49 -0.30
CA CYS A 113 -8.68 1.43 0.68
C CYS A 113 -9.26 1.73 2.07
N VAL A 114 -9.18 2.98 2.55
CA VAL A 114 -9.78 3.37 3.84
C VAL A 114 -11.30 3.20 3.81
N LEU A 115 -11.94 3.68 2.74
CA LEU A 115 -13.38 3.58 2.59
C LEU A 115 -13.83 2.13 2.40
N LEU A 116 -13.05 1.32 1.67
CA LEU A 116 -13.28 -0.12 1.53
C LEU A 116 -13.27 -0.81 2.89
N MET A 117 -12.29 -0.51 3.76
CA MET A 117 -12.29 -1.03 5.13
C MET A 117 -13.57 -0.64 5.87
N GLY A 118 -14.00 0.61 5.76
CA GLY A 118 -15.25 1.09 6.34
C GLY A 118 -16.48 0.31 5.84
N LEU A 119 -16.56 0.06 4.53
CA LEU A 119 -17.64 -0.71 3.90
C LEU A 119 -17.64 -2.17 4.38
N ILE A 120 -16.48 -2.80 4.46
CA ILE A 120 -16.34 -4.17 4.97
C ILE A 120 -16.89 -4.27 6.39
N TYR A 121 -16.55 -3.31 7.26
CA TYR A 121 -17.06 -3.28 8.63
C TYR A 121 -18.56 -2.98 8.69
N ALA A 122 -19.05 -2.01 7.90
CA ALA A 122 -20.45 -1.61 7.90
C ALA A 122 -21.38 -2.71 7.37
N LEU A 123 -20.91 -3.47 6.38
CA LEU A 123 -21.66 -4.54 5.71
C LEU A 123 -21.34 -5.93 6.27
N ASN A 124 -20.48 -6.03 7.28
CA ASN A 124 -20.02 -7.29 7.88
C ASN A 124 -19.52 -8.31 6.83
N LEU A 125 -18.69 -7.83 5.91
CA LEU A 125 -18.10 -8.65 4.84
C LEU A 125 -16.84 -9.38 5.32
N GLU A 126 -16.51 -10.49 4.68
CA GLU A 126 -15.23 -11.16 4.88
C GLU A 126 -14.11 -10.51 4.06
N TYR A 127 -12.88 -10.57 4.56
CA TYR A 127 -11.71 -10.12 3.80
C TYR A 127 -11.37 -11.08 2.64
N PRO A 128 -10.95 -10.56 1.49
CA PRO A 128 -10.40 -11.37 0.40
C PRO A 128 -9.23 -12.25 0.89
N LYS A 129 -9.27 -13.54 0.56
CA LYS A 129 -8.28 -14.52 1.06
C LYS A 129 -6.90 -14.32 0.44
N GLU A 130 -6.88 -13.81 -0.77
CA GLU A 130 -5.72 -13.48 -1.61
C GLU A 130 -4.91 -12.33 -1.01
N LEU A 131 -5.58 -11.44 -0.26
CA LEU A 131 -5.02 -10.22 0.32
C LEU A 131 -5.00 -10.24 1.85
N LYS A 132 -5.08 -11.43 2.45
CA LYS A 132 -5.23 -11.59 3.91
C LYS A 132 -4.18 -10.85 4.73
N ASN A 133 -2.92 -10.79 4.27
CA ASN A 133 -1.86 -10.10 4.99
C ASN A 133 -1.98 -8.58 4.83
N THR A 134 -2.40 -8.10 3.66
CA THR A 134 -2.66 -6.68 3.40
C THR A 134 -3.79 -6.18 4.29
N PHE A 135 -4.94 -6.87 4.31
CA PHE A 135 -6.08 -6.49 5.15
C PHE A 135 -5.77 -6.63 6.65
N ASP A 136 -5.02 -7.65 7.07
CA ASP A 136 -4.52 -7.76 8.46
C ASP A 136 -3.61 -6.58 8.84
N THR A 137 -2.79 -6.12 7.89
CA THR A 137 -1.94 -4.92 8.08
C THR A 137 -2.77 -3.64 8.17
N PHE A 138 -3.75 -3.45 7.28
CA PHE A 138 -4.64 -2.29 7.32
C PHE A 138 -5.40 -2.22 8.64
N GLN A 139 -6.01 -3.34 9.05
CA GLN A 139 -6.75 -3.42 10.30
C GLN A 139 -5.87 -3.14 11.52
N LYS A 140 -4.73 -3.83 11.65
CA LYS A 140 -3.97 -3.87 12.92
C LYS A 140 -2.86 -2.84 13.01
N LEU A 141 -2.24 -2.46 11.90
CA LEU A 141 -1.16 -1.46 11.90
C LEU A 141 -1.67 -0.06 11.57
N PHE A 142 -2.63 0.07 10.65
CA PHE A 142 -3.06 1.40 10.17
C PHE A 142 -4.33 1.91 10.83
N LEU A 143 -5.26 1.02 11.19
CA LEU A 143 -6.51 1.37 11.86
C LEU A 143 -6.50 1.06 13.37
N GLU A 144 -5.45 0.38 13.87
CA GLU A 144 -5.27 0.03 15.29
C GLU A 144 -6.50 -0.67 15.90
N LEU A 145 -7.19 -1.50 15.12
CA LEU A 145 -8.35 -2.25 15.58
C LEU A 145 -7.86 -3.50 16.34
N ASP A 146 -7.67 -3.31 17.65
CA ASP A 146 -7.24 -4.34 18.59
C ASP A 146 -8.31 -5.44 18.76
N GLY A 147 -7.99 -6.66 18.31
CA GLY A 147 -8.91 -7.79 18.50
C GLY A 147 -8.31 -9.18 18.31
N THR A 148 -7.21 -9.34 17.56
CA THR A 148 -6.64 -10.68 17.30
C THR A 148 -5.11 -10.66 17.10
N LYS A 149 -4.45 -11.81 17.28
CA LYS A 149 -3.01 -11.98 17.03
C LYS A 149 -2.65 -11.60 15.58
N LEU A 150 -1.60 -10.81 15.37
CA LEU A 150 -1.10 -10.48 14.03
C LEU A 150 -0.69 -11.76 13.29
N LEU A 151 -0.91 -11.80 11.98
CA LEU A 151 -0.35 -12.87 11.16
C LEU A 151 1.19 -12.83 11.24
N ASN A 152 1.85 -13.99 11.19
CA ASN A 152 3.31 -14.08 11.36
C ASN A 152 4.08 -13.16 10.39
N LYS A 153 3.60 -13.01 9.16
CA LYS A 153 4.17 -12.08 8.16
C LYS A 153 4.04 -10.61 8.60
N VAL A 154 2.85 -10.23 9.10
CA VAL A 154 2.55 -8.86 9.56
C VAL A 154 3.27 -8.55 10.86
N HIS A 155 3.42 -9.53 11.75
CA HIS A 155 4.25 -9.42 12.95
C HIS A 155 5.73 -9.21 12.60
N GLY A 156 6.26 -9.97 11.62
CA GLY A 156 7.61 -9.77 11.11
C GLY A 156 7.81 -8.38 10.47
N LEU A 157 6.81 -7.88 9.74
CA LEU A 157 6.81 -6.53 9.20
C LEU A 157 6.82 -5.48 10.32
N LYS A 158 5.90 -5.58 11.29
CA LYS A 158 5.82 -4.66 12.45
C LYS A 158 7.15 -4.59 13.18
N ASN A 159 7.76 -5.73 13.48
CA ASN A 159 9.06 -5.75 14.17
C ASN A 159 10.16 -5.03 13.39
N LYS A 160 10.20 -5.22 12.06
CA LYS A 160 11.16 -4.51 11.20
C LYS A 160 10.88 -3.02 11.13
N LEU A 161 9.62 -2.61 11.09
CA LEU A 161 9.23 -1.20 11.11
C LEU A 161 9.67 -0.51 12.41
N MET A 162 9.46 -1.16 13.55
CA MET A 162 9.91 -0.66 14.85
C MET A 162 11.44 -0.55 14.95
N GLN A 163 12.18 -1.41 14.24
CA GLN A 163 13.64 -1.31 14.15
C GLN A 163 14.08 -0.15 13.25
N CYS A 164 13.35 0.11 12.16
CA CYS A 164 13.61 1.24 11.26
C CYS A 164 13.31 2.60 11.90
N THR A 165 12.29 2.72 12.75
CA THR A 165 11.96 3.97 13.46
C THR A 165 13.00 4.38 14.50
N HIS A 166 13.85 3.45 14.97
CA HIS A 166 14.93 3.73 15.92
C HIS A 166 16.29 4.06 15.25
N ILE A 167 16.38 4.10 13.92
CA ILE A 167 17.64 4.38 13.22
C ILE A 167 17.49 5.60 12.30
N SER A 168 17.78 6.78 12.86
CA SER A 168 18.49 7.89 12.19
C SER A 168 18.98 8.87 13.27
N PRO A 169 20.17 9.49 13.13
CA PRO A 169 20.76 9.92 11.87
C PRO A 169 22.01 9.16 11.45
N LEU A 170 22.22 9.19 10.13
CA LEU A 170 23.46 8.92 9.42
C LEU A 170 24.64 9.60 10.14
N VAL A 171 25.50 8.80 10.78
CA VAL A 171 26.89 9.18 11.03
C VAL A 171 27.73 8.44 9.98
N PRO A 172 28.52 9.14 9.16
CA PRO A 172 29.42 8.49 8.22
C PRO A 172 30.38 7.61 9.01
N ARG A 173 30.50 6.33 8.62
CA ARG A 173 31.61 5.49 9.10
C ARG A 173 32.90 6.16 8.66
N GLY A 174 33.55 6.86 9.58
CA GLY A 174 34.93 7.29 9.42
C GLY A 174 35.78 6.06 9.11
N SER A 175 36.32 6.03 7.90
CA SER A 175 37.40 5.15 7.52
C SER A 175 38.57 5.38 8.48
N PHE A 176 38.87 4.39 9.32
CA PHE A 176 40.17 4.28 9.95
C PHE A 176 41.21 4.15 8.84
N VAL A 177 41.90 5.25 8.53
CA VAL A 177 43.16 5.21 7.81
C VAL A 177 44.22 4.90 8.85
N GLN A 178 44.64 3.65 8.87
CA GLN A 178 45.83 3.23 9.61
C GLN A 178 47.01 3.47 8.65
N THR A 179 47.74 4.56 8.86
CA THR A 179 49.03 4.80 8.21
C THR A 179 50.14 4.42 9.18
N ALA A 180 51.06 3.61 8.64
CA ALA A 180 52.36 3.12 9.09
C ALA A 180 52.97 3.71 10.36
#